data_AF-A0AA95M465-F1
#
_entry.id   AF-A0AA95M465-F1
#
_cell.length_a   1.000
_cell.length_b   1.000
_cell.length_c   1.000
_cell.angle_alpha   90.00
_cell.angle_beta   90.00
_cell.angle_gamma   90.00
#
_symmetry.space_group_name_H-M   'P 1'
#
loop_
_entity.id
_entity.type
_entity.pdbx_description
1 polymer ?
#
loop_
_entity_poly.entity_id
_entity_poly.type
_entity_poly.pdbx_seq_one_letter_code
_entity_poly.pdbx_strand_id
1 'polypeptide(L)'
;MMQNQNNLGKHFFHNLVVLMRILFGIGWLLAGVTKILGEGGSSGHSWFTQPGVFLSDYLMNTLDKPNVPEFYRFFIEEAALKQVMALNYAIPIVQVTVGLFLIAGFMILPSILACLFMHINFLLSGNINIMSLTLYTSAFGLLLSGRKMYRLSLDKYFKLNQLLNLTINKSRDLTIPKFKEMYPQDDLKKLLQDSMNEVVSSIEKAQVSQNERIEQFITYIQETYFSENSHIEKEKHVKSLIRQE
;
A
#
# COMPACT_ATOMS: atom_id res chain seq x y z
N MET A 1 -8.62 -38.97 -20.34
CA MET A 1 -7.80 -38.76 -19.13
C MET A 1 -7.41 -37.30 -18.84
N MET A 2 -7.50 -36.35 -19.78
CA MET A 2 -7.11 -34.94 -19.54
C MET A 2 -8.08 -34.11 -18.66
N GLN A 3 -9.36 -34.49 -18.56
CA GLN A 3 -10.37 -33.70 -17.83
C GLN A 3 -10.29 -33.86 -16.29
N ASN A 4 -9.70 -34.94 -15.79
CA ASN A 4 -9.59 -35.21 -14.34
C ASN A 4 -8.45 -34.43 -13.67
N GLN A 5 -7.38 -34.14 -14.41
CA GLN A 5 -6.21 -33.37 -13.94
C GLN A 5 -6.58 -31.90 -13.60
N ASN A 6 -7.44 -31.28 -14.43
CA ASN A 6 -7.84 -29.87 -14.26
C ASN A 6 -8.72 -29.64 -13.01
N ASN A 7 -9.55 -30.61 -12.63
CA ASN A 7 -10.38 -30.51 -11.42
C ASN A 7 -9.54 -30.68 -10.16
N LEU A 8 -8.58 -31.62 -10.16
CA LEU A 8 -7.71 -31.85 -9.00
C LEU A 8 -6.88 -30.60 -8.65
N GLY A 9 -6.26 -29.96 -9.65
CA GLY A 9 -5.51 -28.72 -9.45
C GLY A 9 -6.36 -27.56 -8.92
N LYS A 10 -7.61 -27.45 -9.39
CA LYS A 10 -8.55 -26.41 -8.94
C LYS A 10 -8.97 -26.60 -7.48
N HIS A 11 -9.27 -27.83 -7.06
CA HIS A 11 -9.61 -28.14 -5.67
C HIS A 11 -8.42 -27.93 -4.72
N PHE A 12 -7.23 -28.33 -5.15
CA PHE A 12 -5.99 -28.11 -4.42
C PHE A 12 -5.72 -26.62 -4.21
N PHE A 13 -5.80 -25.82 -5.27
CA PHE A 13 -5.63 -24.37 -5.18
C PHE A 13 -6.62 -23.71 -4.22
N HIS A 14 -7.89 -24.15 -4.25
CA HIS A 14 -8.89 -23.64 -3.31
C HIS A 14 -8.58 -24.02 -1.85
N ASN A 15 -8.12 -25.24 -1.59
CA ASN A 15 -7.69 -25.65 -0.26
C ASN A 15 -6.48 -24.83 0.22
N LEU A 16 -5.51 -24.59 -0.67
CA LEU A 16 -4.33 -23.78 -0.38
C LEU A 16 -4.70 -22.35 0.03
N VAL A 17 -5.63 -21.71 -0.68
CA VAL A 17 -6.11 -20.36 -0.32
C VAL A 17 -6.76 -20.34 1.06
N VAL A 18 -7.54 -21.37 1.41
CA VAL A 18 -8.14 -21.48 2.75
C VAL A 18 -7.09 -21.68 3.83
N LEU A 19 -6.10 -22.55 3.58
CA LEU A 19 -4.99 -22.77 4.50
C LEU A 19 -4.19 -21.47 4.70
N MET A 20 -3.85 -20.76 3.62
CA MET A 20 -3.19 -19.46 3.67
C MET A 20 -4.00 -18.45 4.49
N ARG A 21 -5.33 -18.40 4.30
CA ARG A 21 -6.22 -17.52 5.09
C ARG A 21 -6.15 -17.83 6.59
N ILE A 22 -6.22 -19.12 6.95
CA ILE A 22 -6.18 -19.55 8.36
C ILE A 22 -4.82 -19.26 8.98
N LEU A 23 -3.71 -19.62 8.30
CA LEU A 23 -2.35 -19.35 8.80
C LEU A 23 -2.08 -17.85 8.94
N PHE A 24 -2.54 -17.05 7.97
CA PHE A 24 -2.44 -15.61 8.03
C PHE A 24 -3.25 -15.07 9.24
N GLY A 25 -4.47 -15.56 9.44
CA GLY A 25 -5.28 -15.21 10.62
C GLY A 25 -4.64 -15.61 11.95
N ILE A 26 -4.02 -16.79 12.04
CA ILE A 26 -3.26 -17.24 13.23
C ILE A 26 -2.10 -16.29 13.52
N GLY A 27 -1.34 -15.88 12.49
CA GLY A 27 -0.24 -14.92 12.66
C GLY A 27 -0.71 -13.59 13.24
N TRP A 28 -1.85 -13.09 12.76
CA TRP A 28 -2.48 -11.86 13.27
C TRP A 28 -3.00 -11.99 14.69
N LEU A 29 -3.66 -13.10 15.00
CA LEU A 29 -4.13 -13.41 16.34
C LEU A 29 -2.97 -13.44 17.33
N LEU A 30 -1.91 -14.19 17.01
CA LEU A 30 -0.73 -14.31 17.85
C LEU A 30 0.00 -12.98 18.01
N ALA A 31 0.12 -12.19 16.94
CA ALA A 31 0.74 -10.86 16.99
C ALA A 31 -0.03 -9.89 17.92
N GLY A 32 -1.36 -9.98 17.98
CA GLY A 32 -2.17 -9.19 18.90
C GLY A 32 -2.08 -9.69 20.34
N VAL A 33 -2.23 -11.01 20.54
CA VAL A 33 -2.15 -11.65 21.87
C VAL A 33 -0.80 -11.39 22.53
N THR A 34 0.30 -11.52 21.79
CA THR A 34 1.65 -11.27 22.32
C THR A 34 1.83 -9.82 22.78
N LYS A 35 1.26 -8.83 22.07
CA LYS A 35 1.27 -7.42 22.49
C LYS A 35 0.48 -7.17 23.78
N ILE A 36 -0.62 -7.91 23.96
CA ILE A 36 -1.48 -7.81 25.15
C ILE A 36 -0.83 -8.50 26.36
N LEU A 37 -0.32 -9.72 26.18
CA LEU A 37 0.16 -10.57 27.28
C LEU A 37 1.62 -10.33 27.69
N GLY A 38 2.41 -9.61 26.88
CA GLY A 38 3.73 -9.13 27.31
C GLY A 38 4.94 -9.89 26.80
N GLU A 39 4.76 -10.81 25.86
CA GLU A 39 5.88 -11.41 25.11
C GLU A 39 6.11 -10.74 23.74
N GLY A 40 5.22 -9.84 23.33
CA GLY A 40 5.18 -9.21 22.01
C GLY A 40 5.61 -7.76 22.02
N GLY A 41 6.92 -7.55 21.96
CA GLY A 41 7.57 -6.26 21.77
C GLY A 41 9.07 -6.47 21.94
N SER A 42 9.90 -5.83 21.11
CA SER A 42 11.37 -5.98 21.17
C SER A 42 12.01 -5.59 22.52
N SER A 43 11.21 -5.13 23.49
CA SER A 43 11.61 -4.65 24.82
C SER A 43 11.11 -5.51 26.00
N GLY A 44 10.39 -6.62 25.77
CA GLY A 44 9.96 -7.53 26.85
C GLY A 44 8.87 -6.99 27.79
N HIS A 45 8.16 -5.93 27.40
CA HIS A 45 7.06 -5.34 28.16
C HIS A 45 5.76 -5.38 27.36
N SER A 46 4.63 -5.67 28.03
CA SER A 46 3.29 -5.61 27.43
C SER A 46 2.88 -4.17 27.12
N TRP A 47 2.20 -3.98 25.98
CA TRP A 47 1.55 -2.72 25.62
C TRP A 47 0.48 -2.30 26.64
N PHE A 48 -0.01 -3.22 27.47
CA PHE A 48 -1.03 -2.95 28.49
C PHE A 48 -0.42 -2.71 29.87
N THR A 49 0.78 -3.23 30.15
CA THR A 49 1.49 -2.99 31.41
C THR A 49 2.12 -1.60 31.43
N GLN A 50 2.64 -1.13 30.29
CA GLN A 50 3.21 0.21 30.13
C GLN A 50 2.54 0.90 28.93
N PRO A 51 1.30 1.37 29.09
CA PRO A 51 0.52 1.85 27.97
C PRO A 51 1.12 3.10 27.35
N GLY A 52 1.22 3.09 26.02
CA GLY A 52 1.73 4.20 25.23
C GLY A 52 3.25 4.28 25.15
N VAL A 53 4.02 3.66 26.06
CA VAL A 53 5.49 3.76 26.07
C VAL A 53 6.08 3.17 24.79
N PHE A 54 5.81 1.88 24.53
CA PHE A 54 6.33 1.19 23.33
C PHE A 54 5.91 1.90 22.03
N LEU A 55 4.64 2.30 21.92
CA LEU A 55 4.15 2.92 20.70
C LEU A 55 4.70 4.34 20.51
N SER A 56 4.87 5.10 21.58
CA SER A 56 5.51 6.43 21.52
C SER A 56 6.96 6.29 21.07
N ASP A 57 7.72 5.40 21.71
CA ASP A 57 9.12 5.14 21.34
C ASP A 57 9.23 4.68 19.89
N TYR A 58 8.36 3.79 19.43
CA TYR A 58 8.32 3.36 18.04
C TYR A 58 8.06 4.51 17.06
N LEU A 59 7.11 5.39 17.38
CA LEU A 59 6.75 6.54 16.53
C LEU A 59 7.85 7.60 16.52
N MET A 60 8.46 7.90 17.66
CA MET A 60 9.59 8.85 17.76
C MET A 60 10.80 8.32 16.98
N ASN A 61 11.17 7.04 17.18
CA ASN A 61 12.22 6.40 16.39
C ASN A 61 11.91 6.37 14.89
N THR A 62 10.63 6.39 14.50
CA THR A 62 10.23 6.47 13.09
C THR A 62 10.51 7.87 12.52
N LEU A 63 10.28 8.93 13.31
CA LEU A 63 10.60 10.30 12.89
C LEU A 63 12.10 10.50 12.67
N ASP A 64 12.98 9.74 13.31
CA ASP A 64 14.42 9.88 13.09
C ASP A 64 14.92 9.21 11.80
N LYS A 65 14.10 8.41 11.12
CA LYS A 65 14.53 7.60 9.97
C LYS A 65 14.50 8.36 8.64
N PRO A 66 15.61 8.40 7.87
CA PRO A 66 15.69 9.18 6.63
C PRO A 66 14.78 8.65 5.51
N ASN A 67 14.36 7.38 5.55
CA ASN A 67 13.53 6.74 4.52
C ASN A 67 12.02 6.87 4.75
N VAL A 68 11.60 7.70 5.70
CA VAL A 68 10.17 7.93 5.99
C VAL A 68 9.66 9.12 5.17
N PRO A 69 8.60 8.94 4.35
CA PRO A 69 8.03 10.02 3.54
C PRO A 69 7.55 11.21 4.38
N GLU A 70 7.75 12.42 3.87
CA GLU A 70 7.44 13.67 4.59
C GLU A 70 5.96 13.78 5.00
N PHE A 71 5.03 13.43 4.10
CA PHE A 71 3.60 13.42 4.43
C PHE A 71 3.28 12.46 5.59
N TYR A 72 4.03 11.36 5.71
CA TYR A 72 3.82 10.38 6.76
C TYR A 72 4.43 10.83 8.09
N ARG A 73 5.53 11.59 8.07
CA ARG A 73 6.08 12.28 9.25
C ARG A 73 5.05 13.24 9.83
N PHE A 74 4.45 14.07 8.98
CA PHE A 74 3.37 14.98 9.38
C PHE A 74 2.18 14.23 9.99
N PHE A 75 1.76 13.11 9.38
CA PHE A 75 0.71 12.26 9.95
C PHE A 75 1.09 11.69 11.34
N ILE A 76 2.34 11.28 11.53
CA ILE A 76 2.82 10.77 12.83
C ILE A 76 2.73 11.87 13.89
N GLU A 77 3.24 13.07 13.59
CA GLU A 77 3.28 14.20 14.51
C GLU A 77 1.88 14.72 14.86
N GLU A 78 1.03 14.89 13.85
CA GLU A 78 -0.26 15.56 14.00
C GLU A 78 -1.40 14.62 14.36
N ALA A 79 -1.30 13.32 14.06
CA ALA A 79 -2.36 12.36 14.36
C ALA A 79 -1.88 11.23 15.29
N ALA A 80 -0.83 10.49 14.91
CA ALA A 80 -0.47 9.26 15.61
C ALA A 80 0.03 9.51 17.04
N LEU A 81 0.93 10.48 17.24
CA LEU A 81 1.46 10.83 18.55
C LEU A 81 0.39 11.45 19.46
N LYS A 82 -0.48 12.33 18.91
CA LYS A 82 -1.59 12.94 19.67
C LYS A 82 -2.62 11.92 20.15
N GLN A 83 -2.78 10.81 19.43
CA GLN A 83 -3.74 9.73 19.76
C GLN A 83 -3.05 8.44 20.21
N VAL A 84 -1.80 8.52 20.68
CA VAL A 84 -0.97 7.33 20.96
C VAL A 84 -1.64 6.37 21.95
N MET A 85 -2.33 6.88 22.97
CA MET A 85 -3.03 6.06 23.96
C MET A 85 -4.19 5.28 23.35
N ALA A 86 -4.97 5.91 22.46
CA ALA A 86 -6.07 5.22 21.78
C ALA A 86 -5.52 4.13 20.84
N LEU A 87 -4.46 4.46 20.08
CA LEU A 87 -3.81 3.53 19.16
C LEU A 87 -3.14 2.35 19.88
N ASN A 88 -2.57 2.59 21.06
CA ASN A 88 -1.93 1.56 21.88
C ASN A 88 -2.88 0.42 22.21
N TYR A 89 -4.15 0.71 22.51
CA TYR A 89 -5.15 -0.33 22.77
C TYR A 89 -5.82 -0.82 21.48
N ALA A 90 -6.10 0.09 20.55
CA ALA A 90 -6.80 -0.25 19.32
C ALA A 90 -6.00 -1.22 18.44
N ILE A 91 -4.68 -1.03 18.29
CA ILE A 91 -3.85 -1.85 17.41
C ILE A 91 -3.86 -3.34 17.82
N PRO A 92 -3.54 -3.73 19.08
CA PRO A 92 -3.60 -5.14 19.49
C PRO A 92 -5.02 -5.72 19.46
N ILE A 93 -6.05 -4.95 19.86
CA ILE A 93 -7.43 -5.42 19.86
C ILE A 93 -7.91 -5.71 18.43
N VAL A 94 -7.63 -4.79 17.50
CA VAL A 94 -7.93 -4.99 16.08
C VAL A 94 -7.16 -6.21 15.56
N GLN A 95 -5.87 -6.37 15.89
CA GLN A 95 -5.07 -7.53 15.48
C GLN A 95 -5.70 -8.87 15.90
N VAL A 96 -6.10 -8.98 17.16
CA VAL A 96 -6.78 -10.18 17.68
C VAL A 96 -8.11 -10.42 16.94
N THR A 97 -8.92 -9.36 16.81
CA THR A 97 -10.25 -9.45 16.20
C THR A 97 -10.18 -9.87 14.75
N VAL A 98 -9.32 -9.24 13.94
CA VAL A 98 -9.15 -9.60 12.52
C VAL A 98 -8.55 -10.99 12.36
N GLY A 99 -7.64 -11.41 13.27
CA GLY A 99 -7.11 -12.77 13.28
C GLY A 99 -8.21 -13.82 13.45
N LEU A 100 -9.10 -13.62 14.44
CA LEU A 100 -10.26 -14.50 14.66
C LEU A 100 -11.20 -14.51 13.45
N PHE A 101 -11.48 -13.35 12.88
CA PHE A 101 -12.34 -13.20 11.71
C PHE A 101 -11.77 -13.93 10.49
N LEU A 102 -10.47 -13.86 10.23
CA LEU A 102 -9.82 -14.58 9.13
C LEU A 102 -9.83 -16.10 9.32
N ILE A 103 -9.59 -16.59 10.54
CA ILE A 103 -9.64 -18.02 10.88
C ILE A 103 -11.05 -18.55 10.65
N ALA A 104 -12.05 -17.91 11.26
CA ALA A 104 -13.47 -18.25 11.12
C ALA A 104 -13.98 -18.03 9.67
N GLY A 105 -13.34 -17.17 8.91
CA GLY A 105 -13.83 -16.72 7.61
C GLY A 105 -15.08 -15.86 7.72
N PHE A 106 -15.11 -14.97 8.72
CA PHE A 106 -16.12 -13.96 8.95
C PHE A 106 -15.56 -12.57 8.59
N MET A 107 -16.35 -11.71 7.94
CA MET A 107 -15.92 -10.38 7.46
C MET A 107 -14.53 -10.41 6.80
N ILE A 108 -14.31 -11.35 5.88
CA ILE A 108 -12.96 -11.61 5.32
C ILE A 108 -12.40 -10.38 4.62
N LEU A 109 -13.20 -9.72 3.77
CA LEU A 109 -12.73 -8.58 3.00
C LEU A 109 -12.37 -7.38 3.91
N PRO A 110 -13.22 -6.92 4.84
CA PRO A 110 -12.83 -5.92 5.84
C PRO A 110 -11.58 -6.31 6.63
N SER A 111 -11.46 -7.58 7.03
CA SER A 111 -10.31 -8.06 7.79
C SER A 111 -9.01 -7.97 6.98
N ILE A 112 -9.02 -8.39 5.71
CA ILE A 112 -7.86 -8.28 4.81
C ILE A 112 -7.49 -6.81 4.59
N LEU A 113 -8.47 -5.92 4.40
CA LEU A 113 -8.21 -4.49 4.21
C LEU A 113 -7.60 -3.85 5.45
N ALA A 114 -8.09 -4.17 6.65
CA ALA A 114 -7.46 -3.74 7.91
C ALA A 114 -6.03 -4.27 8.05
N CYS A 115 -5.80 -5.52 7.64
CA CYS A 115 -4.47 -6.11 7.63
C CYS A 115 -3.51 -5.36 6.70
N LEU A 116 -3.97 -5.05 5.49
CA LEU A 116 -3.20 -4.31 4.48
C LEU A 116 -2.90 -2.89 4.96
N PHE A 117 -3.89 -2.20 5.52
CA PHE A 117 -3.72 -0.86 6.08
C PHE A 117 -2.59 -0.82 7.11
N MET A 118 -2.54 -1.77 8.05
CA MET A 118 -1.47 -1.81 9.04
C MET A 118 -0.10 -2.10 8.43
N HIS A 119 -0.01 -2.98 7.43
CA HIS A 119 1.25 -3.27 6.73
C HIS A 119 1.76 -2.07 5.92
N ILE A 120 0.85 -1.30 5.31
CA ILE A 120 1.21 -0.05 4.63
C ILE A 120 1.78 0.94 5.64
N ASN A 121 1.16 1.12 6.81
CA ASN A 121 1.71 1.99 7.87
C ASN A 121 3.09 1.52 8.34
N PHE A 122 3.31 0.20 8.46
CA PHE A 122 4.63 -0.36 8.79
C PHE A 122 5.66 -0.09 7.68
N LEU A 123 5.29 -0.24 6.41
CA LEU A 123 6.16 0.09 5.28
C LEU A 123 6.51 1.57 5.24
N LEU A 124 5.51 2.45 5.42
CA LEU A 124 5.69 3.90 5.46
C LEU A 124 6.56 4.36 6.64
N SER A 125 6.57 3.62 7.75
CA SER A 125 7.49 3.86 8.88
C SER A 125 8.96 3.49 8.59
N GLY A 126 9.28 3.13 7.35
CA GLY A 126 10.63 2.79 6.92
C GLY A 126 11.10 1.41 7.42
N ASN A 127 10.21 0.59 7.98
CA ASN A 127 10.52 -0.75 8.45
C ASN A 127 10.29 -1.79 7.33
N ILE A 128 11.16 -1.81 6.33
CA ILE A 128 11.08 -2.81 5.27
C ILE A 128 11.93 -4.01 5.68
N ASN A 129 11.27 -5.11 6.06
CA ASN A 129 11.93 -6.39 6.32
C ASN A 129 11.22 -7.53 5.59
N ILE A 130 11.89 -8.68 5.46
CA ILE A 130 11.36 -9.86 4.76
C ILE A 130 10.02 -10.30 5.34
N MET A 131 9.88 -10.31 6.67
CA MET A 131 8.63 -10.72 7.33
C MET A 131 7.45 -9.81 6.97
N SER A 132 7.65 -8.49 7.00
CA SER A 132 6.64 -7.50 6.63
C SER A 132 6.28 -7.60 5.16
N LEU A 133 7.26 -7.84 4.28
CA LEU A 133 7.02 -8.03 2.85
C LEU A 133 6.23 -9.33 2.60
N THR A 134 6.56 -10.43 3.28
CA THR A 134 5.81 -11.69 3.23
C THR A 134 4.36 -11.50 3.68
N LEU A 135 4.12 -10.77 4.77
CA LEU A 135 2.76 -10.56 5.27
C LEU A 135 1.95 -9.64 4.34
N TYR A 136 2.56 -8.58 3.80
CA TYR A 136 1.95 -7.70 2.80
C TYR A 136 1.55 -8.48 1.54
N THR A 137 2.48 -9.25 0.98
CA THR A 137 2.23 -10.07 -0.21
C THR A 137 1.22 -11.17 0.05
N SER A 138 1.18 -11.74 1.26
CA SER A 138 0.15 -12.73 1.66
C SER A 138 -1.25 -12.09 1.72
N ALA A 139 -1.38 -10.92 2.33
CA ALA A 139 -2.65 -10.18 2.39
C ALA A 139 -3.15 -9.83 0.98
N PHE A 140 -2.26 -9.32 0.14
CA PHE A 140 -2.57 -8.98 -1.24
C PHE A 140 -2.91 -10.23 -2.08
N GLY A 141 -2.19 -11.33 -1.91
CA GLY A 141 -2.47 -12.61 -2.55
C GLY A 141 -3.83 -13.20 -2.16
N LEU A 142 -4.23 -13.06 -0.90
CA LEU A 142 -5.58 -13.42 -0.44
C LEU A 142 -6.64 -12.55 -1.11
N LEU A 143 -6.40 -11.24 -1.24
CA LEU A 143 -7.30 -10.31 -1.95
C LEU A 143 -7.47 -10.71 -3.42
N LEU A 144 -6.36 -11.00 -4.12
CA LEU A 144 -6.36 -11.44 -5.52
C LEU A 144 -7.03 -12.81 -5.73
N SER A 145 -7.05 -13.66 -4.70
CA SER A 145 -7.73 -14.96 -4.74
C SER A 145 -9.26 -14.83 -4.84
N GLY A 146 -9.81 -13.63 -4.58
CA GLY A 146 -11.19 -13.27 -4.84
C GLY A 146 -12.19 -14.23 -4.20
N ARG A 147 -13.15 -14.75 -4.96
CA ARG A 147 -14.21 -15.63 -4.42
C ARG A 147 -13.70 -16.91 -3.75
N LYS A 148 -12.47 -17.33 -4.02
CA LYS A 148 -11.89 -18.58 -3.49
C LYS A 148 -11.63 -18.50 -1.99
N MET A 149 -11.40 -17.29 -1.45
CA MET A 149 -11.16 -17.09 -0.02
C MET A 149 -12.39 -17.34 0.86
N TYR A 150 -13.60 -17.32 0.28
CA TYR A 150 -14.87 -17.59 0.98
C TYR A 150 -15.22 -19.08 1.08
N ARG A 151 -14.31 -19.97 0.66
CA ARG A 151 -14.51 -21.41 0.87
C ARG A 151 -14.29 -21.75 2.34
N LEU A 152 -15.17 -22.57 2.93
CA LEU A 152 -15.15 -22.89 4.37
C LEU A 152 -15.11 -21.62 5.23
N SER A 153 -16.02 -20.68 4.97
CA SER A 153 -16.08 -19.39 5.65
C SER A 153 -17.48 -19.16 6.23
N LEU A 154 -17.54 -18.56 7.42
CA LEU A 154 -18.80 -18.12 8.03
C LEU A 154 -19.54 -17.12 7.12
N ASP A 155 -18.83 -16.26 6.38
CA ASP A 155 -19.44 -15.34 5.41
C ASP A 155 -20.28 -16.05 4.34
N LYS A 156 -19.84 -17.24 3.91
CA LYS A 156 -20.59 -18.07 2.96
C LYS A 156 -21.78 -18.75 3.65
N TYR A 157 -21.60 -19.19 4.90
CA TYR A 157 -22.67 -19.83 5.68
C TYR A 157 -23.83 -18.85 5.95
N PHE A 158 -23.52 -17.63 6.40
CA PHE A 158 -24.51 -16.58 6.64
C PHE A 158 -25.00 -15.86 5.37
N LYS A 159 -24.53 -16.26 4.19
CA LYS A 159 -24.78 -15.56 2.91
C LYS A 159 -24.51 -14.05 2.99
N LEU A 160 -23.53 -13.60 3.79
CA LEU A 160 -23.16 -12.19 3.92
C LEU A 160 -22.81 -11.57 2.54
N ASN A 161 -22.34 -12.41 1.62
CA ASN A 161 -22.10 -12.08 0.22
C ASN A 161 -23.33 -11.51 -0.52
N GLN A 162 -24.57 -11.84 -0.13
CA GLN A 162 -25.77 -11.27 -0.74
C GLN A 162 -25.98 -9.81 -0.31
N LEU A 163 -25.68 -9.45 0.93
CA LEU A 163 -25.84 -8.07 1.43
C LEU A 163 -24.91 -7.08 0.71
N LEU A 164 -23.66 -7.47 0.48
CA LEU A 164 -22.70 -6.64 -0.27
C LEU A 164 -23.04 -6.56 -1.78
N ASN A 165 -23.63 -7.61 -2.36
CA ASN A 165 -24.09 -7.59 -3.75
C ASN A 165 -25.38 -6.76 -3.95
N LEU A 166 -26.26 -6.68 -2.95
CA LEU A 166 -27.49 -5.88 -3.03
C LEU A 166 -27.20 -4.38 -3.09
N THR A 167 -26.16 -3.90 -2.39
CA THR A 167 -25.75 -2.48 -2.46
C THR A 167 -25.18 -2.10 -3.82
N ILE A 168 -24.42 -2.98 -4.48
CA ILE A 168 -23.83 -2.69 -5.80
C ILE A 168 -24.89 -2.78 -6.92
N ASN A 169 -25.89 -3.67 -6.80
CA ASN A 169 -26.92 -3.80 -7.82
C ASN A 169 -27.98 -2.67 -7.76
N LYS A 170 -28.28 -2.15 -6.57
CA LYS A 170 -29.20 -1.01 -6.43
C LYS A 170 -28.69 0.27 -7.12
N SER A 171 -27.38 0.43 -7.26
CA SER A 171 -26.78 1.55 -8.00
C SER A 171 -26.78 1.36 -9.53
N ARG A 172 -26.98 0.14 -10.05
CA ARG A 172 -27.03 -0.10 -11.51
C ARG A 172 -28.43 0.10 -12.10
N ASP A 173 -29.47 -0.02 -11.29
CA ASP A 173 -30.87 0.05 -11.75
C ASP A 173 -31.40 1.49 -11.86
N LEU A 174 -30.69 2.47 -11.27
CA LEU A 174 -31.11 3.87 -11.23
C LEU A 174 -30.50 4.77 -12.31
N THR A 175 -29.62 4.26 -13.19
CA THR A 175 -28.79 5.11 -14.06
C THR A 175 -28.97 4.95 -15.57
N ILE A 176 -29.87 4.11 -16.09
CA ILE A 176 -29.95 3.89 -17.56
C ILE A 176 -31.25 4.36 -18.23
N PRO A 177 -32.47 4.24 -17.66
CA PRO A 177 -33.66 4.68 -18.39
C PRO A 177 -33.77 6.21 -18.49
N LYS A 178 -33.36 6.94 -17.45
CA LYS A 178 -33.63 8.39 -17.33
C LYS A 178 -32.58 9.28 -18.02
N PHE A 179 -31.37 8.79 -18.25
CA PHE A 179 -30.30 9.58 -18.87
C PHE A 179 -30.42 9.64 -20.40
N LYS A 180 -31.01 8.60 -21.01
CA LYS A 180 -31.15 8.49 -22.46
C LYS A 180 -32.22 9.43 -23.04
N GLU A 181 -33.19 9.84 -22.22
CA GLU A 181 -34.24 10.79 -22.62
C GLU A 181 -33.82 12.26 -22.47
N MET A 182 -32.79 12.55 -21.67
CA MET A 182 -32.42 13.92 -21.30
C MET A 182 -31.33 14.53 -22.17
N TYR A 183 -30.61 13.74 -22.98
CA TYR A 183 -29.54 14.23 -23.86
C TYR A 183 -29.46 13.42 -25.17
N PRO A 184 -29.63 14.05 -26.36
CA PRO A 184 -29.45 13.39 -27.64
C PRO A 184 -28.03 12.78 -27.75
N GLN A 185 -27.93 11.56 -28.28
CA GLN A 185 -26.70 10.77 -28.32
C GLN A 185 -25.54 11.47 -29.05
N ASP A 186 -25.85 12.43 -29.92
CA ASP A 186 -24.87 13.18 -30.70
C ASP A 186 -24.14 14.26 -29.87
N ASP A 187 -24.83 14.88 -28.90
CA ASP A 187 -24.22 15.90 -28.04
C ASP A 187 -23.26 15.28 -27.01
N LEU A 188 -23.56 14.06 -26.54
CA LEU A 188 -22.68 13.31 -25.64
C LEU A 188 -21.36 12.90 -26.32
N LYS A 189 -21.45 12.48 -27.59
CA LYS A 189 -20.26 12.13 -28.38
C LYS A 189 -19.38 13.35 -28.61
N LYS A 190 -19.99 14.49 -28.91
CA LYS A 190 -19.28 15.76 -29.11
C LYS A 190 -18.57 16.21 -27.83
N LEU A 191 -19.25 16.16 -26.69
CA LEU A 191 -18.69 16.57 -25.40
C LEU A 191 -17.55 15.65 -24.93
N LEU A 192 -17.67 14.33 -25.16
CA LEU A 192 -16.57 13.39 -24.91
C LEU A 192 -15.37 13.64 -25.83
N GLN A 193 -15.62 13.93 -27.10
CA GLN A 193 -14.55 14.23 -28.05
C GLN A 193 -13.81 15.53 -27.70
N ASP A 194 -14.55 16.57 -27.32
CA ASP A 194 -13.98 17.86 -26.92
C ASP A 194 -13.16 17.73 -25.63
N SER A 195 -13.66 16.98 -24.65
CA SER A 195 -12.93 16.68 -23.40
C SER A 195 -11.65 15.88 -23.66
N MET A 196 -11.70 14.88 -24.55
CA MET A 196 -10.54 14.09 -24.92
C MET A 196 -9.47 14.94 -25.62
N ASN A 197 -9.88 15.84 -26.52
CA ASN A 197 -8.97 16.75 -27.22
C ASN A 197 -8.28 17.72 -26.24
N GLU A 198 -9.01 18.23 -25.24
CA GLU A 198 -8.46 19.11 -24.21
C GLU A 198 -7.42 18.39 -23.33
N VAL A 199 -7.72 17.16 -22.91
CA VAL A 199 -6.80 16.32 -22.13
C VAL A 199 -5.54 15.99 -22.93
N VAL A 200 -5.67 15.61 -24.20
CA VAL A 200 -4.52 15.32 -25.07
C VAL A 200 -3.63 16.55 -25.23
N SER A 201 -4.22 17.73 -25.48
CA SER A 201 -3.45 18.96 -25.60
C SER A 201 -2.71 19.36 -24.31
N SER A 202 -3.30 19.04 -23.15
CA SER A 202 -2.70 19.32 -21.84
C SER A 202 -1.53 18.38 -21.54
N ILE A 203 -1.66 17.10 -21.92
CA ILE A 203 -0.59 16.11 -21.79
C ILE A 203 0.59 16.47 -22.71
N GLU A 204 0.32 16.88 -23.95
CA GLU A 204 1.36 17.25 -24.91
C GLU A 204 2.15 18.48 -24.43
N LYS A 205 1.47 19.52 -23.92
CA LYS A 205 2.12 20.69 -23.31
C LYS A 205 2.97 20.33 -22.10
N ALA A 206 2.47 19.45 -21.22
CA ALA A 206 3.23 18.99 -20.06
C ALA A 206 4.49 18.19 -20.48
N GLN A 207 4.39 17.38 -21.53
CA GLN A 207 5.50 16.58 -22.04
C GLN A 207 6.59 17.45 -22.71
N VAL A 208 6.19 18.46 -23.50
CA VAL A 208 7.13 19.44 -24.09
C VAL A 208 7.86 20.21 -22.99
N SER A 209 7.16 20.67 -21.95
CA SER A 209 7.78 21.36 -20.81
C SER A 209 8.79 20.48 -20.04
N GLN A 210 8.52 19.18 -19.89
CA GLN A 210 9.48 18.26 -19.26
C GLN A 210 10.72 18.04 -20.13
N ASN A 211 10.54 17.88 -21.45
CA ASN A 211 11.66 17.70 -22.37
C ASN A 211 12.58 18.93 -22.39
N GLU A 212 12.02 20.14 -22.36
CA GLU A 212 12.81 21.37 -22.31
C GLU A 212 13.62 21.49 -21.00
N ARG A 213 13.04 21.08 -19.86
CA ARG A 213 13.76 21.02 -18.57
C ARG A 213 14.89 19.99 -18.57
N ILE A 214 14.70 18.86 -19.26
CA ILE A 214 15.75 17.83 -19.41
C ILE A 214 16.90 18.37 -20.27
N GLU A 215 16.60 19.03 -21.38
CA GLU A 215 17.63 19.65 -22.25
C GLU A 215 18.42 20.75 -21.54
N GLN A 216 17.75 21.59 -20.74
CA GLN A 216 18.43 22.59 -19.89
C GLN A 216 19.35 21.94 -18.87
N PHE A 217 18.92 20.82 -18.26
CA PHE A 217 19.74 20.08 -17.31
C PHE A 217 20.94 19.41 -17.97
N ILE A 218 20.78 18.81 -19.15
CA ILE A 218 21.88 18.23 -19.93
C ILE A 218 22.90 19.31 -20.29
N THR A 219 22.45 20.46 -20.80
CA THR A 219 23.31 21.61 -21.15
C THR A 219 24.10 22.09 -19.92
N TYR A 220 23.44 22.25 -18.77
CA TYR A 220 24.10 22.65 -17.52
C TYR A 220 25.18 21.67 -17.07
N ILE A 221 24.91 20.36 -17.15
CA ILE A 221 25.89 19.32 -16.81
C ILE A 221 27.09 19.35 -17.76
N GLN A 222 26.85 19.55 -19.06
CA GLN A 222 27.92 19.66 -20.05
C GLN A 222 28.80 20.90 -19.80
N GLU A 223 28.22 22.07 -19.58
CA GLU A 223 28.98 23.30 -19.27
C GLU A 223 29.80 23.15 -17.98
N THR A 224 29.22 22.55 -16.94
CA THR A 224 29.90 22.32 -15.67
C THR A 224 31.09 21.37 -15.84
N TYR A 225 30.90 20.27 -16.58
CA TYR A 225 31.96 19.28 -16.83
C TYR A 225 33.11 19.85 -17.70
N PHE A 226 32.80 20.70 -18.68
CA PHE A 226 33.82 21.38 -19.51
C PHE A 226 34.58 22.45 -18.73
N SER A 227 33.90 23.23 -17.89
CA SER A 227 34.50 24.20 -16.99
C SER A 227 35.53 23.54 -16.06
N GLU A 228 35.13 22.46 -15.38
CA GLU A 228 35.96 21.78 -14.38
C GLU A 228 37.22 21.14 -15.00
N ASN A 229 37.09 20.51 -16.16
CA ASN A 229 38.23 19.93 -16.87
C ASN A 229 39.20 20.99 -17.43
N SER A 230 38.70 22.13 -17.89
CA SER A 230 39.56 23.23 -18.36
C SER A 230 40.41 23.85 -17.24
N HIS A 231 39.88 23.87 -16.01
CA HIS A 231 40.62 24.30 -14.82
C HIS A 231 41.71 23.30 -14.43
N ILE A 232 41.41 22.00 -14.47
CA ILE A 232 42.37 20.93 -14.17
C ILE A 232 43.54 20.91 -15.17
N GLU A 233 43.26 21.17 -16.44
CA GLU A 233 44.29 21.18 -17.50
C GLU A 233 45.22 22.40 -17.38
N LYS A 234 44.66 23.58 -17.06
CA LYS A 234 45.45 24.78 -16.73
C LYS A 234 46.33 24.57 -15.49
N GLU A 235 45.79 23.95 -14.44
CA GLU A 235 46.56 23.68 -13.21
C GLU A 235 47.71 22.69 -13.45
N LYS A 236 47.49 21.65 -14.27
CA LYS A 236 48.55 20.72 -14.71
C LYS A 236 49.63 21.42 -15.54
N HIS A 237 49.25 22.32 -16.44
CA HIS A 237 50.20 23.07 -17.26
C HIS A 237 51.07 24.01 -16.41
N VAL A 238 50.48 24.75 -15.47
CA VAL A 238 51.22 25.61 -14.52
C VAL A 238 52.18 24.78 -13.65
N LYS A 239 51.74 23.63 -13.12
CA LYS A 239 52.61 22.73 -12.35
C LYS A 239 53.75 22.14 -13.17
N SER A 240 53.60 21.99 -14.48
CA SER A 240 54.67 21.50 -15.36
C SER A 240 55.74 22.54 -15.66
N LEU A 241 55.37 23.83 -15.73
CA LEU A 241 56.29 24.95 -15.94
C LEU A 241 57.15 25.23 -14.70
N ILE A 242 56.58 25.13 -13.49
CA ILE A 242 57.30 25.33 -12.21
C ILE A 242 58.35 24.22 -11.96
N ARG A 243 58.27 23.08 -12.64
CA ARG A 243 59.19 21.94 -12.45
C ARG A 243 60.43 21.97 -13.35
N GLN A 244 60.54 22.98 -14.23
CA GLN A 244 61.65 23.14 -15.19
C GLN A 244 62.63 24.26 -14.82
N GLU A 245 62.41 24.98 -13.71
CA GLU A 245 63.39 25.86 -13.05
C GLU A 245 64.05 25.14 -11.86
#